data_AF-A0A8J4XPR3-F1
#
_entry.id   AF-A0A8J4XPR3-F1
#
_cell.length_a   1.000
_cell.length_b   1.000
_cell.length_c   1.000
_cell.angle_alpha   90.00
_cell.angle_beta   90.00
_cell.angle_gamma   90.00
#
_symmetry.space_group_name_H-M   'P 1'
#
loop_
_entity.id
_entity.type
_entity.pdbx_description
1 polymer ?
#
loop_
_entity_poly.entity_id
_entity_poly.type
_entity_poly.pdbx_seq_one_letter_code
_entity_poly.pdbx_strand_id
1 'polypeptide(L)'
;MEVFLSHCYSIYCNSLWLRFKVATLNRLKVCHNDILKRILGLPRWSSSSLAFARNGVNNLGVFRRHSAFSVRSRVEVSKNSIITSVRQSAAYVCGPIQQRWLDLLFVHNEG
;
A
#
# COMPACT_ATOMS: atom_id res chain seq x y z
N MET A 1 14.62 -6.80 16.20
CA MET A 1 13.73 -7.22 15.09
C MET A 1 12.25 -6.91 15.36
N GLU A 2 11.79 -6.86 16.61
CA GLU A 2 10.37 -6.62 16.94
C GLU A 2 9.77 -5.30 16.45
N VAL A 3 10.51 -4.19 16.56
CA VAL A 3 10.03 -2.89 16.06
C VAL A 3 9.79 -2.88 14.55
N PHE A 4 10.56 -3.67 13.80
CA PHE A 4 10.38 -3.79 12.36
C PHE A 4 9.10 -4.55 12.02
N LEU A 5 8.79 -5.64 12.74
CA LEU A 5 7.55 -6.40 12.54
C LEU A 5 6.31 -5.58 12.93
N SER A 6 6.35 -4.84 14.04
CA SER A 6 5.25 -3.96 14.45
C SER A 6 4.98 -2.82 13.44
N HIS A 7 6.04 -2.19 12.92
CA HIS A 7 5.89 -1.21 11.84
C HIS A 7 5.44 -1.82 10.51
N CYS A 8 5.95 -3.00 10.14
CA CYS A 8 5.53 -3.70 8.94
C CYS A 8 4.07 -4.19 9.03
N TYR A 9 3.57 -4.50 10.23
CA TYR A 9 2.17 -4.87 10.45
C TYR A 9 1.22 -3.70 10.16
N SER A 10 1.60 -2.49 10.56
CA SER A 10 0.85 -1.28 10.19
C SER A 10 0.85 -1.07 8.67
N ILE A 11 1.98 -1.34 8.00
CA ILE A 11 2.10 -1.30 6.53
C ILE A 11 1.26 -2.40 5.86
N TYR A 12 1.10 -3.57 6.47
CA TYR A 12 0.19 -4.61 5.97
C TYR A 12 -1.26 -4.13 5.93
N CYS A 13 -1.69 -3.39 6.95
CA CYS A 13 -3.00 -2.74 7.01
C CYS A 13 -3.10 -1.43 6.19
N ASN A 14 -2.11 -1.09 5.37
CA ASN A 14 -2.15 0.14 4.56
C ASN A 14 -3.35 0.19 3.60
N SER A 15 -3.87 -0.94 3.15
CA SER A 15 -5.07 -1.00 2.32
C SER A 15 -6.30 -0.40 3.01
N LEU A 16 -6.30 -0.28 4.35
CA LEU A 16 -7.39 0.28 5.14
C LEU A 16 -7.17 1.74 5.54
N TRP A 17 -6.07 2.38 5.11
CA TRP A 17 -5.75 3.74 5.50
C TRP A 17 -6.60 4.78 4.76
N LEU A 18 -7.60 5.30 5.47
CA LEU A 18 -8.49 6.35 4.98
C LEU A 18 -8.01 7.77 5.31
N ARG A 19 -7.51 7.96 6.53
CA ARG A 19 -7.09 9.27 7.04
C ARG A 19 -5.63 9.18 7.46
N PHE A 20 -4.75 9.80 6.67
CA PHE A 20 -3.34 9.93 7.00
C PHE A 20 -2.84 11.29 6.54
N LYS A 21 -1.86 11.84 7.26
CA LYS A 21 -1.20 13.07 6.84
C LYS A 21 -0.22 12.75 5.71
N VAL A 22 -0.25 13.53 4.63
CA VAL A 22 0.70 13.39 3.50
C VAL A 22 2.15 13.49 4.00
N ALA A 23 2.41 14.37 4.96
CA ALA A 23 3.73 14.48 5.61
C ALA A 23 4.18 13.16 6.26
N THR A 24 3.28 12.45 6.94
CA THR A 24 3.57 11.15 7.54
C THR A 24 3.85 10.09 6.47
N LEU A 25 3.09 10.10 5.38
CA LEU A 25 3.31 9.19 4.25
C LEU A 25 4.67 9.43 3.58
N ASN A 26 5.09 10.69 3.42
CA ASN A 26 6.41 11.03 2.87
C ASN A 26 7.54 10.56 3.79
N ARG A 27 7.41 10.76 5.11
CA ARG A 27 8.37 10.22 6.08
C ARG A 27 8.45 8.70 6.01
N LEU A 28 7.30 8.02 5.90
CA LEU A 28 7.25 6.57 5.73
C LEU A 28 7.92 6.12 4.43
N LYS A 29 7.71 6.83 3.32
CA LYS A 29 8.37 6.56 2.04
C LYS A 29 9.89 6.65 2.16
N VAL A 30 10.40 7.70 2.81
CA VAL A 30 11.85 7.86 3.04
C VAL A 30 12.39 6.74 3.93
N CYS A 31 11.71 6.43 5.04
CA CYS A 31 12.10 5.36 5.95
C CYS A 31 12.09 3.98 5.26
N HIS A 32 11.04 3.68 4.49
CA HIS A 32 10.93 2.44 3.71
C HIS A 32 12.07 2.33 2.70
N ASN A 33 12.36 3.41 1.96
CA ASN A 33 13.46 3.41 1.00
C ASN A 33 14.82 3.23 1.67
N ASP A 34 15.05 3.89 2.81
CA ASP A 34 16.29 3.77 3.58
C ASP A 34 16.50 2.35 4.10
N ILE A 35 15.46 1.72 4.65
CA ILE A 35 15.52 0.33 5.12
C ILE A 35 15.75 -0.61 3.94
N LEU A 36 15.02 -0.45 2.85
CA LEU A 36 15.16 -1.31 1.69
C LEU A 36 16.55 -1.20 1.06
N LYS A 37 17.13 0.01 1.01
CA LYS A 37 18.53 0.19 0.62
C LYS A 37 19.50 -0.56 1.53
N ARG A 38 19.28 -0.50 2.85
CA ARG A 38 20.12 -1.26 3.81
C ARG A 38 20.00 -2.77 3.60
N ILE A 39 18.79 -3.27 3.35
CA ILE A 39 18.55 -4.69 3.05
C ILE A 39 19.25 -5.11 1.74
N LEU A 40 19.21 -4.26 0.72
CA LEU A 40 19.84 -4.51 -0.58
C LEU A 40 21.35 -4.19 -0.61
N GLY A 41 21.95 -3.75 0.50
CA GLY A 41 23.36 -3.34 0.55
C GLY A 41 23.69 -2.11 -0.31
N LEU A 42 22.71 -1.27 -0.64
CA LEU A 42 22.86 -0.14 -1.53
C LEU A 42 23.34 1.13 -0.79
N PRO A 43 24.21 1.95 -1.42
CA PRO A 43 24.67 3.20 -0.82
C PRO A 43 23.52 4.20 -0.66
N ARG A 44 23.51 4.96 0.46
CA ARG A 44 22.43 5.90 0.83
C ARG A 44 22.14 6.94 -0.25
N TRP A 45 23.18 7.41 -0.93
CA TRP A 45 23.17 8.42 -1.99
C TRP A 45 22.67 7.89 -3.35
N SER A 46 22.50 6.57 -3.50
CA SER A 46 21.94 6.02 -4.73
C SER A 46 20.51 6.50 -4.97
N SER A 47 20.19 6.81 -6.23
CA SER A 47 18.82 7.13 -6.63
C SER A 47 17.90 5.96 -6.29
N SER A 48 16.98 6.16 -5.35
CA SER A 48 16.12 5.10 -4.84
C SER A 48 15.26 4.48 -5.94
N SER A 49 14.67 5.31 -6.81
CA SER A 49 13.81 4.84 -7.90
C SER A 49 14.59 4.01 -8.92
N LEU A 50 15.76 4.47 -9.34
CA LEU A 50 16.61 3.76 -10.29
C LEU A 50 17.19 2.47 -9.69
N ALA A 51 17.59 2.51 -8.42
CA ALA A 51 18.14 1.35 -7.74
C ALA A 51 17.08 0.27 -7.51
N PHE A 52 15.85 0.63 -7.14
CA PHE A 52 14.77 -0.36 -6.98
C PHE A 52 14.29 -0.91 -8.32
N ALA A 53 14.24 -0.09 -9.38
CA ALA A 53 13.95 -0.57 -10.72
C ALA A 53 14.98 -1.60 -11.21
N ARG A 54 16.28 -1.32 -11.02
CA ARG A 54 17.37 -2.24 -11.38
C ARG A 54 17.38 -3.54 -10.57
N ASN A 55 16.95 -3.49 -9.31
CA ASN A 55 16.86 -4.67 -8.44
C ASN A 55 15.49 -5.38 -8.51
N GLY A 56 14.56 -4.91 -9.35
CA GLY A 56 13.21 -5.49 -9.47
C GLY A 56 12.37 -5.37 -8.19
N VAL A 57 12.67 -4.42 -7.30
CA VAL A 57 11.96 -4.28 -6.02
C VAL A 57 10.87 -3.23 -6.11
N ASN A 58 9.69 -3.58 -5.60
CA ASN A 58 8.53 -2.71 -5.62
C ASN A 58 8.69 -1.52 -4.66
N ASN A 59 8.49 -0.31 -5.18
CA ASN A 59 8.43 0.91 -4.38
C ASN A 59 7.25 0.86 -3.41
N LEU A 60 7.29 1.65 -2.32
CA LEU A 60 6.17 1.75 -1.37
C LEU A 60 4.84 2.03 -2.10
N GLY A 61 4.83 2.89 -3.12
CA GLY A 61 3.62 3.15 -3.92
C GLY A 61 3.06 1.89 -4.59
N VAL A 62 3.92 1.07 -5.20
CA VAL A 62 3.53 -0.20 -5.85
C VAL A 62 3.03 -1.20 -4.81
N PHE A 63 3.73 -1.33 -3.69
CA PHE A 63 3.32 -2.17 -2.57
C PHE A 63 1.92 -1.80 -2.07
N ARG A 64 1.65 -0.49 -1.88
CA ARG A 64 0.34 0.00 -1.43
C ARG A 64 -0.78 -0.35 -2.41
N ARG A 65 -0.53 -0.25 -3.73
CA ARG A 65 -1.48 -0.63 -4.78
C ARG A 65 -1.74 -2.13 -4.77
N HIS A 66 -0.68 -2.94 -4.70
CA HIS A 66 -0.79 -4.39 -4.66
C HIS A 66 -1.60 -4.85 -3.44
N SER A 67 -1.34 -4.29 -2.26
CA SER A 67 -2.10 -4.61 -1.05
C SER A 67 -3.57 -4.20 -1.13
N ALA A 68 -3.87 -3.03 -1.72
CA ALA A 68 -5.24 -2.60 -1.96
C ALA A 68 -5.98 -3.52 -2.95
N PHE A 69 -5.34 -3.88 -4.07
CA PHE A 69 -5.89 -4.81 -5.05
C PHE A 69 -6.14 -6.20 -4.45
N SER A 70 -5.17 -6.72 -3.69
CA SER A 70 -5.26 -8.03 -3.05
C SER A 70 -6.43 -8.09 -2.06
N VAL A 71 -6.60 -7.07 -1.20
CA VAL A 71 -7.75 -7.00 -0.29
C VAL A 71 -9.06 -6.89 -1.06
N ARG A 72 -9.15 -6.00 -2.04
CA ARG A 72 -10.36 -5.83 -2.86
C ARG A 72 -10.75 -7.14 -3.55
N SER A 73 -9.81 -7.81 -4.21
CA SER A 73 -10.04 -9.09 -4.89
C SER A 73 -10.52 -10.17 -3.92
N ARG A 74 -9.91 -10.27 -2.73
CA ARG A 74 -10.38 -11.19 -1.69
C ARG A 74 -11.80 -10.88 -1.21
N VAL A 75 -12.16 -9.61 -1.07
CA VAL A 75 -13.52 -9.19 -0.69
C VAL A 75 -14.53 -9.56 -1.79
N GLU A 76 -14.17 -9.38 -3.06
CA GLU A 76 -15.03 -9.71 -4.21
C GLU A 76 -15.26 -11.21 -4.38
N VAL A 77 -14.23 -12.02 -4.17
CA VAL A 77 -14.27 -13.49 -4.32
C VAL A 77 -14.80 -14.19 -3.07
N SER A 78 -14.86 -13.50 -1.93
CA SER A 78 -15.30 -14.09 -0.67
C SER A 78 -16.76 -14.54 -0.72
N LYS A 79 -17.00 -15.80 -0.34
CA LYS A 79 -18.34 -16.37 -0.15
C LYS A 79 -18.86 -16.19 1.27
N ASN A 80 -18.13 -15.48 2.14
CA ASN A 80 -18.56 -15.24 3.50
C ASN A 80 -19.80 -14.32 3.50
N SER A 81 -20.88 -14.75 4.16
CA SER A 81 -22.16 -14.02 4.17
C SER A 81 -22.03 -12.63 4.78
N ILE A 82 -21.19 -12.44 5.81
CA ILE A 82 -20.94 -11.13 6.42
C ILE A 82 -20.24 -10.21 5.42
N ILE A 83 -19.19 -10.70 4.75
CA ILE A 83 -18.46 -9.92 3.75
C ILE A 83 -19.35 -9.60 2.55
N THR A 84 -20.22 -10.53 2.15
CA THR A 84 -21.18 -10.34 1.06
C THR A 84 -22.20 -9.25 1.42
N SER A 85 -22.73 -9.26 2.64
CA SER A 85 -23.64 -8.23 3.15
C SER A 85 -22.96 -6.85 3.23
N VAL A 86 -21.69 -6.81 3.66
CA VAL A 86 -20.90 -5.56 3.67
C VAL A 86 -20.66 -5.08 2.24
N ARG A 87 -20.29 -5.96 1.30
CA ARG A 87 -20.09 -5.61 -0.11
C ARG A 87 -21.35 -5.02 -0.74
N GLN A 88 -22.51 -5.60 -0.44
CA GLN A 88 -23.80 -5.15 -0.94
C GLN A 88 -24.33 -3.90 -0.24
N SER A 89 -23.72 -3.50 0.88
CA SER A 89 -24.10 -2.28 1.59
C SER A 89 -23.70 -1.03 0.83
N ALA A 90 -24.59 -0.04 0.82
CA ALA A 90 -24.31 1.29 0.29
C ALA A 90 -23.07 1.94 0.96
N ALA A 91 -22.76 1.57 2.21
CA ALA A 91 -21.58 2.04 2.92
C ALA A 91 -20.25 1.53 2.31
N TYR A 92 -20.26 0.39 1.62
CA TYR A 92 -19.09 -0.12 0.91
C TYR A 92 -18.99 0.51 -0.48
N VAL A 93 -20.08 0.46 -1.26
CA VAL A 93 -20.13 0.96 -2.65
C VAL A 93 -19.84 2.46 -2.73
N CYS A 94 -20.47 3.27 -1.86
CA CYS A 94 -20.25 4.71 -1.79
C CYS A 94 -19.23 5.10 -0.71
N GLY A 95 -18.56 4.12 -0.10
CA GLY A 95 -17.66 4.33 1.01
C GLY A 95 -16.38 5.06 0.59
N PRO A 96 -15.78 5.88 1.48
CA PRO A 96 -14.50 6.52 1.23
C PRO A 96 -13.37 5.51 0.99
N ILE A 97 -13.52 4.27 1.46
CA ILE A 97 -12.55 3.18 1.25
C ILE A 97 -12.53 2.70 -0.20
N GLN A 98 -13.70 2.60 -0.82
CA GLN A 98 -13.81 2.18 -2.20
C GLN A 98 -13.27 3.27 -3.13
N GLN A 99 -13.65 4.53 -2.90
CA GLN A 99 -13.05 5.67 -3.60
C GLN A 99 -11.53 5.68 -3.47
N ARG A 100 -11.00 5.47 -2.26
CA ARG A 100 -9.55 5.41 -2.03
C ARG A 100 -8.86 4.29 -2.80
N TRP A 101 -9.48 3.12 -2.90
CA TRP A 101 -8.94 2.02 -3.70
C TRP A 101 -8.98 2.33 -5.18
N LEU A 102 -10.07 2.96 -5.66
CA LEU A 102 -10.15 3.45 -7.02
C LEU A 102 -9.04 4.47 -7.30
N ASP A 103 -8.86 5.47 -6.45
CA ASP A 103 -7.77 6.45 -6.59
C ASP A 103 -6.40 5.77 -6.65
N LEU A 104 -6.12 4.82 -5.75
CA LEU A 104 -4.83 4.12 -5.74
C LEU A 104 -4.60 3.26 -6.99
N LEU A 105 -5.65 2.69 -7.57
CA LEU A 105 -5.57 1.81 -8.74
C LEU A 105 -5.57 2.58 -10.06
N PHE A 106 -6.36 3.65 -10.18
CA PHE A 106 -6.61 4.38 -11.42
C PHE A 106 -5.75 5.64 -11.61
N VAL A 107 -5.11 6.19 -10.56
CA VAL A 107 -4.21 7.37 -10.66
C VAL A 107 -2.86 7.04 -11.36
N HIS A 108 -2.80 6.01 -12.21
CA HIS A 108 -1.63 5.70 -13.02
C HIS A 108 -1.91 5.50 -14.51
N ASN A 109 -3.10 5.84 -14.99
CA ASN A 109 -3.23 6.22 -16.39
C ASN A 109 -3.01 7.73 -16.47
N GLU A 110 -2.09 8.16 -17.34
CA GLU A 110 -1.65 9.53 -17.63
C GLU A 110 -0.34 9.96 -16.96
N GLY A 111 0.74 9.96 -17.77
CA GLY A 111 2.05 10.57 -17.48
C GLY A 111 3.24 9.70 -17.87
#